data_AF-A0AAD4C0W2-F1
#
_entry.id   AF-A0AAD4C0W2-F1
#
_cell.length_a   1.000
_cell.length_b   1.000
_cell.length_c   1.000
_cell.angle_alpha   90.00
_cell.angle_beta   90.00
_cell.angle_gamma   90.00
#
_symmetry.space_group_name_H-M   'P 1'
#
loop_
_entity.id
_entity.type
_entity.pdbx_description
1 polymer ?
#
loop_
_entity_poly.entity_id
_entity_poly.type
_entity_poly.pdbx_seq_one_letter_code
_entity_poly.pdbx_strand_id
1 'polypeptide(L)' 'MQSAQKSTTSPLKRLALHSTTTCSSQATAYGKCIVATYTDVRKDCCKHEFEKFGQCLRAAVCLQTRGHHASPLTHRR' A
#
# COMPACT_ATOMS: atom_id res chain seq x y z
N MET A 1 -5.68 35.64 4.94
CA MET A 1 -6.10 34.66 5.95
C MET A 1 -5.77 33.27 5.44
N GLN A 2 -4.58 32.74 5.74
CA GLN A 2 -4.17 31.38 5.34
C GLN A 2 -4.58 30.41 6.45
N SER A 3 -5.66 29.66 6.20
CA SER A 3 -6.12 28.59 7.08
C SER A 3 -5.18 27.39 6.92
N ALA A 4 -4.42 27.06 7.95
CA ALA A 4 -3.62 25.84 8.02
C ALA A 4 -4.56 24.62 8.04
N GLN A 5 -4.87 24.07 6.86
CA GLN A 5 -5.65 22.84 6.76
C GLN A 5 -4.77 21.66 7.14
N LYS A 6 -5.00 21.07 8.32
CA LYS A 6 -4.55 19.71 8.63
C LYS A 6 -5.21 18.80 7.60
N SER A 7 -4.47 18.43 6.56
CA SER A 7 -4.96 17.52 5.52
C SER A 7 -5.19 16.15 6.16
N THR A 8 -6.42 15.91 6.60
CA THR A 8 -6.88 14.59 7.03
C THR A 8 -6.73 13.68 5.81
N THR A 9 -5.62 12.97 5.71
CA THR A 9 -5.40 12.01 4.63
C THR A 9 -6.54 11.01 4.73
N SER A 10 -7.33 10.86 3.67
CA SER A 10 -8.42 9.90 3.69
C SER A 10 -7.82 8.49 3.85
N PRO A 11 -8.55 7.54 4.45
CA PRO A 11 -8.09 6.15 4.54
C PRO A 11 -7.64 5.59 3.18
N LEU A 12 -8.34 5.96 2.10
CA LEU A 12 -7.97 5.61 0.73
C LEU A 12 -6.63 6.22 0.28
N LYS A 13 -6.36 7.50 0.61
CA LYS A 13 -5.06 8.12 0.32
C LYS A 13 -3.92 7.43 1.05
N ARG A 14 -4.13 7.02 2.31
CA ARG A 14 -3.11 6.26 3.07
C ARG A 14 -2.85 4.88 2.47
N LEU A 15 -3.91 4.17 2.09
CA LEU A 15 -3.80 2.89 1.39
C LEU A 15 -2.98 3.05 0.11
N ALA A 16 -3.31 4.04 -0.73
CA ALA A 16 -2.61 4.30 -1.97
C ALA A 16 -1.11 4.60 -1.75
N LEU A 17 -0.79 5.40 -0.73
CA LEU A 17 0.60 5.69 -0.36
C LEU A 17 1.36 4.41 0.01
N HIS A 18 0.82 3.60 0.92
CA HIS A 18 1.52 2.39 1.37
C HIS A 18 1.62 1.32 0.28
N SER A 19 0.66 1.25 -0.65
CA SER A 19 0.75 0.36 -1.82
C SER A 19 1.97 0.62 -2.70
N THR A 20 2.33 1.89 -2.90
CA THR A 20 3.40 2.28 -3.83
C THR A 20 4.73 2.56 -3.17
N THR A 21 4.75 2.77 -1.84
CA THR A 21 5.96 3.07 -1.07
C THR A 21 6.36 1.88 -0.21
N THR A 22 5.69 1.66 0.93
CA THR A 22 6.02 0.63 1.92
C THR A 22 5.93 -0.78 1.36
N CYS A 23 4.88 -1.07 0.58
CA CYS A 23 4.60 -2.40 0.03
C CYS A 23 4.96 -2.52 -1.45
N SER A 24 5.79 -1.61 -1.97
CA SER A 24 6.14 -1.51 -3.40
C SER A 24 6.78 -2.80 -3.95
N SER A 25 7.61 -3.47 -3.15
CA SER A 25 8.27 -4.71 -3.55
C SER A 25 7.27 -5.87 -3.76
N GLN A 26 6.32 -6.02 -2.84
CA GLN A 26 5.26 -7.04 -2.93
C GLN A 26 4.27 -6.69 -4.05
N ALA A 27 3.94 -5.40 -4.21
CA ALA A 27 3.11 -4.91 -5.30
C ALA A 27 3.73 -5.23 -6.68
N THR A 28 5.05 -5.05 -6.83
CA THR A 28 5.79 -5.36 -8.05
C THR A 28 5.79 -6.86 -8.33
N ALA A 29 6.00 -7.70 -7.31
CA ALA A 29 5.97 -9.15 -7.47
C ALA A 29 4.57 -9.63 -7.91
N TYR A 30 3.51 -9.11 -7.28
CA TYR A 30 2.13 -9.40 -7.66
C TYR A 30 1.82 -8.95 -9.09
N GLY A 31 2.21 -7.72 -9.47
CA GLY A 31 2.03 -7.21 -10.82
C GLY A 31 2.74 -8.05 -11.88
N LYS A 32 3.96 -8.50 -11.61
CA LYS A 32 4.70 -9.42 -12.50
C LYS A 32 3.97 -10.73 -12.72
N CYS A 33 3.42 -11.34 -11.66
CA CYS A 33 2.63 -12.56 -11.78
C CYS A 33 1.40 -12.34 -12.67
N ILE A 34 0.63 -11.28 -12.41
CA ILE A 34 -0.58 -10.97 -13.19
C ILE A 34 -0.26 -10.74 -14.67
N VAL A 35 0.82 -10.01 -14.98
CA VAL A 35 1.23 -9.79 -16.38
C VAL A 35 1.64 -11.10 -17.05
N ALA A 36 2.33 -11.99 -16.33
CA ALA A 36 2.73 -13.30 -16.86
C ALA A 36 1.54 -14.22 -17.13
N THR A 37 0.46 -14.11 -16.36
CA THR A 37 -0.72 -14.99 -16.46
C THR A 37 -1.98 -14.28 -16.95
N TYR A 38 -1.89 -13.07 -17.49
CA TYR A 38 -3.04 -12.21 -17.83
C TYR A 38 -4.01 -12.86 -18.83
N THR A 39 -3.50 -13.75 -19.68
CA THR A 39 -4.30 -14.47 -20.69
C THR A 39 -5.01 -15.72 -20.15
N ASP A 40 -4.57 -16.28 -19.02
CA ASP A 40 -5.19 -17.43 -18.34
C ASP A 40 -5.34 -17.14 -16.83
N VAL A 41 -5.97 -16.00 -16.51
CA VAL A 41 -6.20 -15.64 -15.10
C VAL A 41 -7.22 -16.60 -14.52
N ARG A 42 -6.73 -17.51 -13.66
CA ARG A 42 -7.59 -18.38 -12.85
C ARG A 42 -7.48 -17.99 -11.39
N LYS A 43 -8.48 -18.43 -10.61
CA LYS A 43 -8.46 -18.29 -9.17
C LYS A 43 -7.14 -18.86 -8.63
N ASP A 44 -6.54 -18.12 -7.70
CA ASP A 44 -5.32 -18.51 -6.98
C ASP A 44 -4.01 -18.53 -7.80
N CYS A 45 -3.99 -18.18 -9.09
CA CYS A 45 -2.76 -18.17 -9.91
C CYS A 45 -1.64 -17.26 -9.35
N CYS A 46 -2.00 -16.18 -8.65
CA CYS A 46 -1.06 -15.26 -7.98
C CYS A 46 -1.31 -15.17 -6.47
N LYS A 47 -1.87 -16.24 -5.87
CA LYS A 47 -2.31 -16.26 -4.46
C LYS A 47 -1.21 -15.88 -3.49
N HIS A 48 -0.03 -16.47 -3.65
CA HIS A 48 1.11 -16.25 -2.77
C HIS A 48 1.54 -14.76 -2.76
N GLU A 49 1.56 -14.15 -3.94
CA GLU A 49 2.01 -12.77 -4.11
C GLU A 49 0.96 -11.81 -3.55
N PHE A 50 -0.31 -12.13 -3.81
CA PHE A 50 -1.45 -11.39 -3.29
C PHE A 50 -1.51 -11.47 -1.75
N GLU A 51 -1.27 -12.63 -1.15
CA GLU A 51 -1.27 -12.80 0.31
C GLU A 51 -0.17 -11.98 0.97
N LYS A 52 1.05 -12.00 0.42
CA LYS A 52 2.16 -11.18 0.91
C LYS A 52 1.88 -9.68 0.78
N PHE A 53 1.36 -9.26 -0.37
CA PHE A 53 1.01 -7.86 -0.60
C PHE A 53 -0.10 -7.40 0.36
N GLY A 54 -1.15 -8.20 0.50
CA GLY A 54 -2.27 -7.93 1.40
C GLY A 54 -1.86 -7.92 2.87
N GLN A 55 -0.96 -8.82 3.30
CA GLN A 55 -0.39 -8.79 4.66
C GLN A 55 0.37 -7.49 4.92
N CYS A 56 1.24 -7.08 3.99
CA CYS A 56 1.96 -5.81 4.09
C CYS A 56 1.00 -4.61 4.21
N LEU A 57 -0.02 -4.54 3.34
CA LEU A 57 -0.99 -3.45 3.35
C LEU A 57 -1.79 -3.40 4.65
N ARG A 58 -2.28 -4.54 5.13
CA ARG A 58 -3.03 -4.60 6.39
C ARG A 58 -2.15 -4.18 7.56
N ALA A 59 -0.90 -4.63 7.62
CA ALA A 59 0.04 -4.18 8.64
C ALA A 59 0.27 -2.66 8.57
N ALA A 60 0.54 -2.12 7.38
CA ALA A 60 0.82 -0.70 7.19
C ALA A 60 -0.39 0.21 7.51
N VAL A 61 -1.61 -0.21 7.14
CA VAL A 61 -2.83 0.59 7.32
C VAL A 61 -3.45 0.42 8.71
N CYS A 62 -3.51 -0.80 9.25
CA CYS A 62 -4.15 -1.07 10.56
C CYS A 62 -3.31 -0.57 11.75
N LEU A 63 -1.99 -0.48 11.63
CA LEU A 63 -1.16 0.09 12.72
C LEU A 63 -1.36 1.60 12.89
N GLN A 64 -1.83 2.30 11.84
CA GLN A 64 -2.06 3.75 11.88
C GLN A 64 -3.47 4.15 12.33
N THR A 65 -4.44 3.23 12.40
CA THR A 65 -5.77 3.55 12.93
C THR A 65 -5.81 3.64 14.46
N ARG A 66 -4.75 3.19 15.15
CA ARG A 66 -4.63 3.23 16.62
C ARG A 66 -3.83 4.40 17.19
N GLY A 67 -3.37 5.34 16.37
CA GLY A 67 -2.64 6.50 16.87
C GLY A 67 -2.64 7.65 15.88
N HIS A 68 -3.34 8.72 16.21
CA HIS A 68 -2.96 10.03 15.71
C HIS A 68 -1.49 10.27 16.09
N HIS A 69 -0.67 10.61 15.09
CA HIS A 69 0.64 11.27 15.21
C HIS A 69 1.89 10.41 15.50
N ALA A 70 2.59 10.01 14.43
CA ALA A 70 4.05 10.07 14.38
C ALA A 70 4.50 10.40 12.95
N SER A 71 5.28 11.47 12.84
CA SER A 71 5.63 12.23 11.63
C SER A 71 6.90 11.66 10.94
N PRO A 72 7.64 12.43 10.14
CA PRO A 72 7.85 12.27 8.71
C PRO A 72 9.14 11.48 8.36
N LEU A 73 9.12 10.78 7.22
CA LEU A 73 10.35 10.40 6.51
C LEU A 73 10.28 10.88 5.05
N THR A 74 10.19 12.20 4.89
CA THR A 74 10.70 12.90 3.71
C THR A 74 12.17 13.26 3.98
N HIS A 75 13.09 12.32 3.74
CA HIS A 75 14.44 12.65 3.25
C HIS A 75 15.16 11.41 2.71
N ARG A 76 15.80 11.61 1.54
CA ARG A 76 16.78 10.78 0.80
C ARG A 76 16.14 9.86 -0.25
N ARG A 77 16.34 10.08 -1.54
CA ARG A 77 17.21 11.02 -2.28
C ARG A 77 16.55 11.26 -3.63
#